data_AF-A0A976GTK7-F1
#
_entry.id   AF-A0A976GTK7-F1
#
_cell.length_a   1.000
_cell.length_b   1.000
_cell.length_c   1.000
_cell.angle_alpha   90.00
_cell.angle_beta   90.00
_cell.angle_gamma   90.00
#
_symmetry.space_group_name_H-M   'P 1'
#
loop_
_entity.id
_entity.type
_entity.pdbx_description
1 polymer ?
#
loop_
_entity_poly.entity_id
_entity_poly.type
_entity_poly.pdbx_seq_one_letter_code
_entity_poly.pdbx_strand_id
1 'polypeptide(L)'
;IVSPEDMPFLADGTPMDIVLNPLGVPSRMNLGQIYETILGWAGLKLGRKYATPIFDGATQVDVDNELKEAGLPEYGRVYLYDGLTGQQFEQPVTVGIIYMLKLGHLVDDKMHARSIGPYSLITQQPLGGKAQFGGQRFGEMEVWALEAFGAANVLQEILTVKSDDVMGRAKAYESIVKGENIPTPGIPESFNVLIHELRGLALEITLE
;
A
#
# COMPACT_ATOMS: atom_id res chain seq x y z
N ILE A 1 0.96 14.29 -4.39
CA ILE A 1 0.44 15.02 -5.58
C ILE A 1 1.31 16.25 -5.67
N VAL A 2 1.94 16.46 -6.83
CA VAL A 2 2.87 17.58 -7.07
C VAL A 2 2.09 18.67 -7.80
N SER A 3 2.38 19.94 -7.51
CA SER A 3 1.73 21.06 -8.19
C SER A 3 2.18 21.14 -9.66
N PRO A 4 1.35 21.64 -10.59
CA PRO A 4 1.71 21.73 -12.00
C PRO A 4 3.01 22.51 -12.28
N GLU A 5 3.29 23.55 -11.50
CA GLU A 5 4.48 24.39 -11.61
C GLU A 5 5.79 23.66 -11.27
N ASP A 6 5.74 22.64 -10.43
CA ASP A 6 6.92 21.86 -10.02
C ASP A 6 7.17 20.66 -10.94
N MET A 7 6.22 20.35 -11.83
CA MET A 7 6.35 19.21 -12.75
C MET A 7 7.36 19.51 -13.85
N PRO A 8 8.14 18.51 -14.29
CA PRO A 8 8.93 18.62 -15.50
C PRO A 8 8.07 19.05 -16.69
N PHE A 9 8.60 19.94 -17.53
CA PHE A 9 7.85 20.48 -18.65
C PHE A 9 8.64 20.41 -19.96
N LEU A 10 7.89 20.36 -21.06
CA LEU A 10 8.43 20.38 -22.43
C LEU A 10 8.89 21.80 -22.81
N ALA A 11 9.68 21.91 -23.88
CA ALA A 11 10.15 23.21 -24.38
C ALA A 11 9.04 24.20 -24.75
N ASP A 12 7.82 23.71 -24.98
CA ASP A 12 6.61 24.50 -25.25
C ASP A 12 5.89 24.99 -23.97
N GLY A 13 6.41 24.62 -22.78
CA GLY A 13 5.82 24.95 -21.48
C GLY A 13 4.79 23.95 -20.97
N THR A 14 4.50 22.88 -21.71
CA THR A 14 3.51 21.88 -21.28
C THR A 14 4.07 21.02 -20.14
N PRO A 15 3.46 21.03 -18.94
CA PRO A 15 3.90 20.19 -17.83
C PRO A 15 3.50 18.72 -18.06
N MET A 16 4.26 17.80 -17.47
CA MET A 16 3.91 16.38 -17.48
C MET A 16 2.77 16.07 -16.50
N ASP A 17 1.89 15.14 -16.86
CA ASP A 17 0.80 14.68 -15.99
C ASP A 17 1.25 13.60 -14.99
N ILE A 18 2.05 12.63 -15.46
CA ILE A 18 2.49 11.46 -14.69
C ILE A 18 3.95 11.16 -15.00
N VAL A 19 4.76 10.99 -13.95
CA VAL A 19 6.15 10.52 -14.06
C VAL A 19 6.22 9.07 -13.59
N LEU A 20 6.63 8.16 -14.46
CA LEU A 20 6.76 6.73 -14.17
C LEU A 20 8.22 6.36 -13.91
N ASN A 21 8.46 5.46 -12.96
CA ASN A 21 9.81 4.96 -12.67
C ASN A 21 10.32 4.08 -13.84
N PRO A 22 11.44 4.42 -14.49
CA PRO A 22 11.95 3.67 -15.64
C PRO A 22 12.44 2.26 -15.29
N LEU A 23 12.81 1.99 -14.04
CA LEU A 23 13.36 0.68 -13.62
C LEU A 23 12.33 -0.47 -13.69
N GLY A 24 11.04 -0.13 -13.70
CA GLY A 24 9.95 -1.11 -13.82
C GLY A 24 9.89 -1.80 -15.18
N VAL A 25 10.38 -1.12 -16.23
CA VAL A 25 10.29 -1.63 -17.60
C VAL A 25 11.28 -2.76 -17.92
N PRO A 26 12.60 -2.58 -17.70
CA PRO A 26 13.57 -3.63 -17.98
C PRO A 26 13.41 -4.83 -17.04
N SER A 27 12.98 -4.61 -15.80
CA SER A 27 12.78 -5.68 -14.82
C SER A 27 11.59 -6.59 -15.14
N ARG A 28 10.57 -6.10 -15.86
CA ARG A 28 9.35 -6.85 -16.21
C ARG A 28 9.20 -7.15 -17.70
N MET A 29 10.16 -6.69 -18.52
CA MET A 29 10.17 -6.88 -19.98
C MET A 29 8.89 -6.39 -20.70
N ASN A 30 8.23 -5.35 -20.18
CA ASN A 30 6.99 -4.82 -20.76
C ASN A 30 7.24 -3.71 -21.80
N LEU A 31 8.03 -4.02 -22.83
CA LEU A 31 8.40 -3.07 -23.90
C LEU A 31 7.20 -2.43 -24.62
N GLY A 32 6.07 -3.14 -24.70
CA GLY A 32 4.83 -2.61 -25.27
C GLY A 32 4.37 -1.31 -24.63
N GLN A 33 4.68 -1.09 -23.35
CA GLN A 33 4.39 0.16 -22.64
C GLN A 33 5.09 1.36 -23.30
N ILE A 34 6.35 1.19 -23.71
CA ILE A 34 7.12 2.25 -24.38
C ILE A 34 6.54 2.50 -25.77
N TYR A 35 6.25 1.44 -26.53
CA TYR A 35 5.67 1.55 -27.88
C TYR A 35 4.29 2.23 -27.86
N GLU A 36 3.43 1.89 -26.90
CA GLU A 36 2.14 2.55 -26.70
C GLU A 36 2.34 4.03 -26.40
N THR A 37 3.27 4.36 -25.49
CA THR A 37 3.54 5.74 -25.07
C THR A 37 3.95 6.62 -26.24
N ILE A 38 4.88 6.16 -27.09
CA ILE A 38 5.39 6.94 -28.23
C ILE A 38 4.36 7.00 -29.37
N LEU A 39 3.66 5.90 -29.65
CA LEU A 39 2.62 5.85 -30.70
C LEU A 39 1.40 6.69 -30.32
N GLY A 40 1.01 6.71 -29.04
CA GLY A 40 -0.04 7.57 -28.53
C GLY A 40 0.27 9.05 -28.73
N TRP A 41 1.54 9.44 -28.57
CA TRP A 41 1.97 10.83 -28.83
C TRP A 41 1.90 11.19 -30.32
N ALA A 42 2.36 10.31 -31.21
CA ALA A 42 2.22 10.49 -32.65
C ALA A 42 0.74 10.64 -33.05
N GLY A 43 -0.12 9.80 -32.48
CA GLY A 43 -1.56 9.82 -32.73
C GLY A 43 -2.22 11.13 -32.32
N LEU A 44 -1.85 11.70 -31.17
CA LEU A 44 -2.35 13.01 -30.75
C LEU A 44 -1.92 14.11 -31.73
N LYS A 45 -0.64 14.11 -32.15
CA LYS A 45 -0.11 15.16 -33.03
C LYS A 45 -0.66 15.09 -34.46
N LEU A 46 -0.92 13.87 -34.96
CA LEU A 46 -1.50 13.63 -36.29
C LEU A 46 -3.04 13.61 -36.27
N GLY A 47 -3.68 13.65 -35.10
CA GLY A 47 -5.14 13.51 -34.97
C GLY A 47 -5.67 12.12 -35.36
N ARG A 48 -4.84 11.08 -35.21
CA ARG A 48 -5.14 9.69 -35.61
C ARG A 48 -5.44 8.82 -34.39
N LYS A 49 -6.26 7.79 -34.61
CA LYS A 49 -6.46 6.70 -33.64
C LYS A 49 -5.92 5.42 -34.26
N TYR A 50 -5.12 4.69 -33.51
CA TYR A 50 -4.53 3.44 -33.96
C TYR A 50 -5.30 2.25 -33.39
N ALA A 51 -5.39 1.20 -34.19
CA ALA A 51 -5.88 -0.11 -33.76
C ALA A 51 -4.81 -1.13 -34.13
N THR A 52 -4.20 -1.75 -33.12
CA THR A 52 -3.19 -2.79 -33.28
C THR A 52 -3.75 -4.13 -32.79
N PRO A 53 -3.92 -5.13 -33.67
CA PRO A 53 -4.28 -6.48 -33.26
C PRO A 53 -3.24 -7.10 -32.31
N ILE A 54 -3.68 -8.05 -31.48
CA ILE A 54 -2.85 -8.64 -30.41
C ILE A 54 -1.66 -9.44 -30.96
N PHE A 55 -1.81 -10.13 -32.09
CA PHE A 55 -0.78 -11.02 -32.66
C PHE A 55 -0.19 -10.55 -33.99
N ASP A 56 -0.87 -9.64 -34.68
CA ASP A 56 -0.45 -9.06 -35.96
C ASP A 56 -0.54 -7.54 -35.85
N GLY A 57 0.20 -7.02 -34.85
CA GLY A 57 0.21 -5.61 -34.47
C GLY A 57 1.18 -4.79 -35.31
N ALA A 58 1.26 -3.49 -35.00
CA ALA A 58 2.23 -2.60 -35.62
C ALA A 58 3.66 -3.09 -35.37
N THR A 59 4.48 -3.08 -36.42
CA THR A 59 5.91 -3.36 -36.29
C THR A 59 6.67 -2.13 -35.82
N GLN A 60 7.91 -2.31 -35.35
CA GLN A 60 8.77 -1.18 -34.98
C GLN A 60 8.93 -0.18 -36.12
N VAL A 61 9.07 -0.67 -37.35
CA VAL A 61 9.23 0.17 -38.55
C VAL A 61 7.99 1.04 -38.80
N ASP A 62 6.79 0.50 -38.55
CA ASP A 62 5.54 1.26 -38.69
C ASP A 62 5.46 2.39 -37.65
N VAL A 63 5.84 2.10 -36.40
CA VAL A 63 5.88 3.10 -35.33
C VAL A 63 6.90 4.20 -35.63
N ASP A 64 8.10 3.83 -36.12
CA ASP A 64 9.13 4.79 -36.50
C ASP A 64 8.70 5.68 -37.68
N ASN A 65 7.93 5.14 -38.63
CA ASN A 65 7.38 5.90 -39.75
C ASN A 65 6.31 6.90 -39.28
N GLU A 66 5.40 6.49 -38.39
CA GLU A 66 4.40 7.40 -37.79
C GLU A 66 5.05 8.51 -36.96
N LEU A 67 6.10 8.20 -36.18
CA LEU A 67 6.85 9.20 -35.43
C LEU A 67 7.52 10.23 -36.35
N LYS A 68 8.12 9.77 -37.46
CA LYS A 68 8.72 10.66 -38.47
C LYS A 68 7.66 11.54 -39.15
N GLU A 69 6.52 10.98 -39.51
CA GLU A 69 5.40 11.75 -40.08
C GLU A 69 4.88 12.81 -39.10
N ALA A 70 4.79 12.46 -37.82
CA ALA A 70 4.44 13.40 -36.76
C ALA A 70 5.55 14.44 -36.47
N GLY A 71 6.74 14.30 -37.04
CA GLY A 71 7.90 15.15 -36.71
C GLY A 71 8.27 15.06 -35.23
N LEU A 72 8.23 13.85 -34.66
CA LEU A 72 8.67 13.54 -33.30
C LEU A 72 10.05 12.87 -33.32
N PRO A 73 10.85 13.03 -32.25
CA PRO A 73 12.15 12.38 -32.15
C PRO A 73 12.03 10.86 -32.00
N GLU A 74 13.10 10.17 -32.39
CA GLU A 74 13.19 8.71 -32.27
C GLU A 74 13.00 8.26 -30.81
N TYR A 75 12.19 7.21 -30.60
CA TYR A 75 11.80 6.70 -29.28
C TYR A 75 11.15 7.74 -28.34
N GLY A 76 10.60 8.84 -28.88
CA GLY A 76 9.98 9.90 -28.09
C GLY A 76 10.93 10.57 -27.11
N ARG A 77 12.25 10.53 -27.37
CA ARG A 77 13.27 11.10 -26.48
C ARG A 77 13.36 12.60 -26.68
N VAL A 78 13.02 13.36 -25.64
CA VAL A 78 13.09 14.81 -25.60
C VAL A 78 13.78 15.30 -24.34
N TYR A 79 14.37 16.48 -24.41
CA TYR A 79 14.84 17.15 -23.21
C TYR A 79 13.66 17.80 -22.50
N LEU A 80 13.54 17.50 -21.21
CA LEU A 80 12.63 18.19 -20.31
C LEU A 80 13.40 19.27 -19.53
N TYR A 81 12.65 20.21 -18.98
CA TYR A 81 13.14 21.21 -18.04
C TYR A 81 12.59 20.92 -16.65
N ASP A 82 13.41 21.12 -15.63
CA ASP A 82 13.03 21.01 -14.24
C ASP A 82 12.09 22.17 -13.86
N GLY A 83 10.89 21.86 -13.33
CA GLY A 83 9.92 22.86 -12.89
C GLY A 83 10.42 23.75 -11.75
N LEU A 84 11.32 23.23 -10.90
CA LEU A 84 11.83 23.96 -9.74
C LEU A 84 12.95 24.94 -10.10
N THR A 85 13.88 24.52 -10.95
CA THR A 85 15.08 25.29 -11.28
C THR A 85 15.05 25.95 -12.65
N GLY A 86 14.17 25.48 -13.55
CA GLY A 86 14.14 25.84 -14.96
C GLY A 86 15.31 25.28 -15.77
N GLN A 87 16.20 24.47 -15.17
CA GLN A 87 17.35 23.90 -15.85
C GLN A 87 16.94 22.69 -16.69
N GLN A 88 17.60 22.52 -17.83
CA GLN A 88 17.41 21.36 -18.69
C GLN A 88 18.05 20.11 -18.05
N PHE A 89 17.36 18.96 -18.12
CA PHE A 89 17.97 17.70 -17.69
C PHE A 89 19.17 17.32 -18.56
N GLU A 90 20.17 16.68 -17.95
CA GLU A 90 21.40 16.25 -18.64
C GLU A 90 21.13 15.18 -19.70
N GLN A 91 20.16 14.29 -19.46
CA GLN A 91 19.82 13.20 -20.37
C GLN A 91 18.41 13.38 -20.93
N PRO A 92 18.19 13.01 -22.21
CA PRO A 92 16.85 13.06 -22.79
C PRO A 92 15.96 11.97 -22.17
N VAL A 93 14.71 12.32 -21.97
CA VAL A 93 13.68 11.48 -21.34
C VAL A 93 12.67 11.05 -22.40
N THR A 94 12.19 9.81 -22.32
CA THR A 94 11.08 9.37 -23.17
C THR A 94 9.78 9.93 -22.64
N VAL A 95 9.11 10.72 -23.48
CA VAL A 95 7.80 11.32 -23.22
C VAL A 95 6.79 10.73 -24.20
N GLY A 96 5.53 10.68 -23.80
CA GLY A 96 4.43 10.38 -24.70
C GLY A 96 3.11 10.22 -23.96
N ILE A 97 2.18 9.51 -24.59
CA ILE A 97 0.80 9.39 -24.11
C ILE A 97 0.47 7.92 -23.94
N ILE A 98 0.09 7.55 -22.73
CA ILE A 98 -0.27 6.17 -22.36
C ILE A 98 -1.68 6.13 -21.76
N TYR A 99 -2.40 5.04 -22.01
CA TYR A 99 -3.71 4.85 -21.43
C TYR A 99 -3.63 4.33 -19.99
N MET A 100 -4.06 5.15 -19.02
CA MET A 100 -4.03 4.81 -17.60
C MET A 100 -5.43 4.50 -17.05
N LEU A 101 -5.54 3.41 -16.30
CA LEU A 101 -6.78 2.98 -15.64
C LEU A 101 -6.76 3.29 -14.14
N LYS A 102 -7.92 3.69 -13.59
CA LYS A 102 -8.14 3.81 -12.15
C LYS A 102 -8.83 2.54 -11.63
N LEU A 103 -8.17 1.81 -10.73
CA LEU A 103 -8.71 0.61 -10.09
C LEU A 103 -9.55 0.97 -8.85
N GLY A 104 -10.52 0.12 -8.49
CA GLY A 104 -11.41 0.30 -7.33
C GLY A 104 -10.76 0.11 -5.95
N HIS A 105 -9.43 0.13 -5.85
CA HIS A 105 -8.69 -0.11 -4.61
C HIS A 105 -8.36 1.20 -3.89
N LEU A 106 -9.41 1.97 -3.55
CA LEU A 106 -9.28 3.29 -2.94
C LEU A 106 -8.76 3.20 -1.49
N VAL A 107 -8.02 4.22 -1.06
CA VAL A 107 -7.45 4.29 0.30
C VAL A 107 -8.54 4.51 1.35
N ASP A 108 -9.59 5.27 1.01
CA ASP A 108 -10.71 5.57 1.90
C ASP A 108 -11.42 4.30 2.41
N ASP A 109 -11.49 3.28 1.55
CA ASP A 109 -12.07 1.99 1.90
C ASP A 109 -11.15 1.16 2.81
N LYS A 110 -9.85 1.42 2.78
CA LYS A 110 -8.83 0.65 3.53
C LYS A 110 -8.49 1.27 4.88
N MET A 111 -8.65 2.58 5.05
CA MET A 111 -8.33 3.24 6.31
C MET A 111 -9.28 2.76 7.42
N HIS A 112 -8.70 2.24 8.50
CA HIS A 112 -9.43 1.78 9.68
C HIS A 112 -8.52 1.90 10.90
N ALA A 113 -9.06 2.46 11.98
CA ALA A 113 -8.37 2.59 13.26
C ALA A 113 -9.33 2.22 14.39
N ARG A 114 -8.78 1.64 15.45
CA ARG A 114 -9.53 1.21 16.63
C ARG A 114 -8.76 1.58 17.89
N SER A 115 -9.46 2.20 18.84
CA SER A 115 -8.99 2.34 20.23
C SER A 115 -9.64 1.27 21.11
N ILE A 116 -10.92 1.43 21.43
CA ILE A 116 -11.75 0.48 22.19
C ILE A 116 -13.01 0.20 21.38
N GLY A 117 -13.53 -1.01 21.43
CA GLY A 117 -14.68 -1.43 20.61
C GLY A 117 -15.35 -2.68 21.17
N PRO A 118 -16.21 -3.36 20.40
CA PRO A 118 -16.87 -4.57 20.85
C PRO A 118 -15.90 -5.76 20.99
N TYR A 119 -16.26 -6.67 21.90
CA TYR A 119 -15.50 -7.86 22.23
C TYR A 119 -16.37 -9.12 22.06
N SER A 120 -15.71 -10.25 21.83
CA SER A 120 -16.34 -11.57 21.80
C SER A 120 -16.93 -11.92 23.16
N LEU A 121 -18.13 -12.51 23.18
CA LEU A 121 -18.79 -12.94 24.42
C LEU A 121 -18.06 -14.09 25.11
N ILE A 122 -17.42 -14.96 24.33
CA ILE A 122 -16.78 -16.19 24.84
C ILE A 122 -15.35 -15.86 25.31
N THR A 123 -14.51 -15.35 24.41
CA THR A 123 -13.08 -15.18 24.65
C THR A 123 -12.71 -13.78 25.14
N GLN A 124 -13.66 -12.84 25.20
CA GLN A 124 -13.41 -11.43 25.57
C GLN A 124 -12.36 -10.70 24.70
N GLN A 125 -12.01 -11.29 23.54
CA GLN A 125 -11.08 -10.72 22.58
C GLN A 125 -11.77 -9.71 21.64
N PRO A 126 -11.02 -8.71 21.12
CA PRO A 126 -11.55 -7.74 20.18
C PRO A 126 -12.16 -8.43 18.94
N LEU A 127 -13.36 -8.01 18.50
CA LEU A 127 -13.97 -8.55 17.26
C LEU A 127 -13.11 -8.25 16.02
N GLY A 128 -13.32 -8.99 14.93
CA GLY A 128 -12.61 -8.81 13.66
C GLY A 128 -13.39 -7.99 12.63
N GLY A 129 -12.65 -7.33 11.72
CA GLY A 129 -13.22 -6.67 10.54
C GLY A 129 -13.68 -5.23 10.74
N LYS A 130 -13.46 -4.39 9.71
CA LYS A 130 -13.80 -2.95 9.71
C LYS A 130 -15.29 -2.70 10.03
N ALA A 131 -16.18 -3.52 9.46
CA ALA A 131 -17.64 -3.37 9.62
C ALA A 131 -18.12 -3.52 11.07
N GLN A 132 -17.37 -4.24 11.91
CA GLN A 132 -17.71 -4.48 13.32
C GLN A 132 -16.87 -3.60 14.26
N PHE A 133 -16.18 -2.59 13.73
CA PHE A 133 -15.18 -1.82 14.47
C PHE A 133 -14.11 -2.74 15.10
N GLY A 134 -13.72 -3.76 14.33
CA GLY A 134 -12.84 -4.83 14.76
C GLY A 134 -11.37 -4.41 14.89
N GLY A 135 -10.60 -5.19 15.64
CA GLY A 135 -9.17 -5.00 15.85
C GLY A 135 -8.35 -5.71 14.78
N GLN A 136 -7.05 -5.41 14.74
CA GLN A 136 -6.12 -6.19 13.94
C GLN A 136 -5.72 -7.46 14.67
N ARG A 137 -5.51 -8.53 13.92
CA ARG A 137 -4.99 -9.78 14.47
C ARG A 137 -3.48 -9.62 14.66
N PHE A 138 -3.01 -9.80 15.88
CA PHE A 138 -1.61 -10.03 16.18
C PHE A 138 -1.40 -11.55 16.19
N GLY A 139 -0.75 -12.08 15.17
CA GLY A 139 -0.62 -13.52 14.94
C GLY A 139 0.66 -14.10 15.52
N GLU A 140 0.82 -15.40 15.31
CA GLU A 140 1.95 -16.19 15.79
C GLU A 140 3.29 -15.70 15.19
N MET A 141 3.30 -15.34 13.89
CA MET A 141 4.50 -14.81 13.24
C MET A 141 4.93 -13.47 13.83
N GLU A 142 3.99 -12.61 14.20
CA GLU A 142 4.31 -11.34 14.87
C GLU A 142 4.78 -11.54 16.32
N VAL A 143 4.27 -12.55 17.02
CA VAL A 143 4.79 -12.96 18.34
C VAL A 143 6.25 -13.39 18.23
N TRP A 144 6.58 -14.29 17.30
CA TRP A 144 7.96 -14.74 17.09
C TRP A 144 8.91 -13.59 16.77
N ALA A 145 8.44 -12.61 15.99
CA ALA A 145 9.24 -11.41 15.71
C ALA A 145 9.58 -10.66 17.01
N LEU A 146 8.61 -10.40 17.89
CA LEU A 146 8.86 -9.71 19.17
C LEU A 146 9.73 -10.52 20.13
N GLU A 147 9.57 -11.85 20.15
CA GLU A 147 10.42 -12.75 20.93
C GLU A 147 11.87 -12.70 20.44
N ALA A 148 12.10 -12.74 19.13
CA ALA A 148 13.43 -12.63 18.54
C ALA A 148 14.11 -11.29 18.84
N PHE A 149 13.33 -10.20 18.94
CA PHE A 149 13.83 -8.91 19.40
C PHE A 149 14.07 -8.83 20.92
N GLY A 150 13.60 -9.80 21.70
CA GLY A 150 13.66 -9.78 23.17
C GLY A 150 12.69 -8.78 23.81
N ALA A 151 11.62 -8.38 23.11
CA ALA A 151 10.67 -7.36 23.54
C ALA A 151 9.60 -7.91 24.51
N ALA A 152 10.04 -8.49 25.64
CA ALA A 152 9.17 -9.21 26.57
C ALA A 152 8.01 -8.37 27.13
N ASN A 153 8.29 -7.13 27.56
CA ASN A 153 7.24 -6.23 28.11
C ASN A 153 6.19 -5.84 27.06
N VAL A 154 6.61 -5.58 25.83
CA VAL A 154 5.70 -5.24 24.72
C VAL A 154 4.82 -6.43 24.38
N LEU A 155 5.41 -7.62 24.31
CA LEU A 155 4.67 -8.84 24.04
C LEU A 155 3.64 -9.13 25.15
N GLN A 156 4.05 -9.01 26.42
CA GLN A 156 3.14 -9.18 27.56
C GLN A 156 1.96 -8.21 27.49
N GLU A 157 2.20 -6.94 27.19
CA GLU A 157 1.15 -5.92 27.07
C GLU A 157 0.15 -6.23 25.94
N ILE A 158 0.65 -6.67 24.77
CA ILE A 158 -0.18 -7.05 23.62
C ILE A 158 -1.07 -8.25 23.93
N LEU A 159 -0.52 -9.28 24.58
CA LEU A 159 -1.23 -10.53 24.87
C LEU A 159 -2.21 -10.43 26.06
N THR A 160 -2.16 -9.37 26.86
CA THR A 160 -2.97 -9.22 28.08
C THR A 160 -3.88 -7.98 28.01
N VAL A 161 -3.41 -6.83 28.50
CA VAL A 161 -4.19 -5.60 28.68
C VAL A 161 -4.75 -5.03 27.38
N LYS A 162 -4.16 -5.34 26.23
CA LYS A 162 -4.67 -4.94 24.90
C LYS A 162 -5.67 -5.92 24.28
N SER A 163 -5.83 -7.10 24.86
CA SER A 163 -6.69 -8.17 24.34
C SER A 163 -7.80 -8.50 25.35
N ASP A 164 -7.65 -9.57 26.11
CA ASP A 164 -8.70 -10.29 26.84
C ASP A 164 -8.47 -10.33 28.36
N ASP A 165 -7.55 -9.53 28.89
CA ASP A 165 -7.54 -9.20 30.32
C ASP A 165 -8.63 -8.15 30.62
N VAL A 166 -9.84 -8.64 30.97
CA VAL A 166 -11.03 -7.81 31.18
C VAL A 166 -10.80 -6.74 32.24
N MET A 167 -10.21 -7.12 33.37
CA MET A 167 -9.96 -6.21 34.48
C MET A 167 -8.74 -5.31 34.22
N GLY A 168 -7.68 -5.87 33.65
CA GLY A 168 -6.46 -5.14 33.33
C GLY A 168 -6.69 -4.06 32.28
N ARG A 169 -7.51 -4.32 31.26
CA ARG A 169 -7.84 -3.34 30.21
C ARG A 169 -8.58 -2.12 30.76
N ALA A 170 -9.57 -2.34 31.63
CA ALA A 170 -10.33 -1.24 32.25
C ALA A 170 -9.43 -0.36 33.13
N LYS A 171 -8.58 -0.99 33.95
CA LYS A 171 -7.63 -0.28 34.81
C LYS A 171 -6.55 0.43 33.99
N ALA A 172 -6.02 -0.21 32.94
CA ALA A 172 -5.03 0.40 32.06
C ALA A 172 -5.58 1.67 31.39
N TYR A 173 -6.82 1.63 30.92
CA TYR A 173 -7.48 2.83 30.39
C TYR A 173 -7.60 3.95 31.44
N GLU A 174 -8.05 3.61 32.66
CA GLU A 174 -8.17 4.57 33.76
C GLU A 174 -6.82 5.20 34.13
N SER A 175 -5.77 4.38 34.26
CA SER A 175 -4.41 4.83 34.56
C SER A 175 -3.86 5.75 33.47
N ILE A 176 -4.07 5.43 32.18
CA ILE A 176 -3.65 6.29 31.07
C ILE A 176 -4.35 7.66 31.12
N VAL A 177 -5.66 7.68 31.39
CA VAL A 177 -6.44 8.93 31.49
C VAL A 177 -5.98 9.79 32.68
N LYS A 178 -5.62 9.15 33.80
CA LYS A 178 -5.14 9.86 35.02
C LYS A 178 -3.66 10.22 34.97
N GLY A 179 -2.89 9.71 34.01
CA GLY A 179 -1.44 9.86 33.97
C GLY A 179 -0.71 9.04 35.04
N GLU A 180 -1.31 7.95 35.50
CA GLU A 180 -0.73 7.01 36.46
C GLU A 180 -0.04 5.85 35.74
N ASN A 181 0.82 5.13 36.46
CA ASN A 181 1.49 3.95 35.92
C ASN A 181 0.48 2.83 35.65
N ILE A 182 0.65 2.14 34.51
CA ILE A 182 -0.18 0.99 34.13
C ILE A 182 0.06 -0.15 35.14
N PRO A 183 -1.00 -0.77 35.68
CA PRO A 183 -0.86 -1.86 36.65
C PRO A 183 -0.32 -3.13 35.98
N THR A 184 0.16 -4.07 36.80
CA THR A 184 0.60 -5.38 36.32
C THR A 184 -0.56 -6.16 35.68
N PRO A 185 -0.36 -6.76 34.50
CA PRO A 185 -1.37 -7.54 33.81
C PRO A 185 -1.73 -8.83 34.54
N GLY A 186 -2.97 -9.30 34.34
CA GLY A 186 -3.48 -10.57 34.86
C GLY A 186 -3.35 -11.73 33.87
N ILE A 187 -4.14 -12.78 34.13
CA ILE A 187 -4.25 -13.95 33.26
C ILE A 187 -5.29 -13.66 32.16
N PRO A 188 -4.99 -13.92 30.88
CA PRO A 188 -5.94 -13.77 29.78
C PRO A 188 -7.18 -14.66 29.92
N GLU A 189 -8.36 -14.14 29.56
CA GLU A 189 -9.59 -14.92 29.65
C GLU A 189 -9.61 -16.15 28.73
N SER A 190 -8.94 -16.07 27.57
CA SER A 190 -8.78 -17.23 26.67
C SER A 190 -8.12 -18.44 27.34
N PHE A 191 -7.20 -18.23 28.29
CA PHE A 191 -6.59 -19.32 29.05
C PHE A 191 -7.58 -19.93 30.05
N ASN A 192 -8.42 -19.11 30.67
CA ASN A 192 -9.51 -19.61 31.52
C ASN A 192 -10.49 -20.45 30.70
N VAL A 193 -10.88 -19.98 29.52
CA VAL A 193 -11.76 -20.74 28.60
C VAL A 193 -11.15 -22.10 28.27
N LEU A 194 -9.86 -22.16 27.94
CA LEU A 194 -9.16 -23.42 27.68
C LEU A 194 -9.24 -24.40 28.87
N ILE A 195 -9.02 -23.93 30.09
CA ILE A 195 -9.12 -24.78 31.29
C ILE A 195 -10.54 -25.34 31.45
N HIS A 196 -11.57 -24.52 31.20
CA HIS A 196 -12.95 -24.96 31.30
C HIS A 196 -13.30 -25.99 30.22
N GLU A 197 -12.79 -25.83 28.99
CA GLU A 197 -12.97 -26.81 27.91
C GLU A 197 -12.32 -28.15 28.25
N LEU A 198 -11.10 -28.14 28.78
CA LEU A 198 -10.39 -29.37 29.18
C LEU A 198 -11.09 -30.08 30.36
N ARG A 199 -11.58 -29.33 31.35
CA ARG A 199 -12.41 -29.90 32.44
C ARG A 199 -13.73 -30.48 31.93
N GLY A 200 -14.31 -29.91 30.87
CA GLY A 200 -15.46 -30.45 30.17
C GLY A 200 -15.22 -31.85 29.57
N LEU A 201 -13.95 -32.18 29.26
CA LEU A 201 -13.51 -33.52 28.82
C LEU A 201 -13.18 -34.47 29.99
N ALA A 202 -13.53 -34.10 31.22
CA ALA A 202 -13.19 -34.81 32.45
C ALA A 202 -11.66 -34.93 32.70
N LEU A 203 -10.88 -33.95 32.22
CA LEU A 203 -9.47 -33.81 32.56
C LEU A 203 -9.32 -32.90 33.77
N GLU A 204 -8.66 -33.39 34.82
CA GLU A 204 -8.30 -32.57 35.99
C GLU A 204 -7.01 -31.79 35.68
N ILE A 205 -7.08 -30.47 35.81
CA ILE A 205 -5.93 -29.58 35.63
C ILE A 205 -5.75 -28.77 36.91
N THR A 206 -4.59 -28.97 37.52
CA THR A 206 -4.08 -28.22 38.66
C THR A 206 -2.93 -27.32 38.18
N LEU A 207 -2.99 -26.04 38.54
CA LEU A 207 -1.90 -25.09 38.35
C LEU A 207 -1.20 -24.97 39.71
N GLU A 208 0.09 -25.30 39.77
CA GLU A 208 0.94 -25.08 40.95
C GLU A 208 1.54 -23.66 40.96
#